data_AF-A0A7Z9FBZ7-F1
#
_entry.id   AF-A0A7Z9FBZ7-F1
#
_cell.length_a   1.000
_cell.length_b   1.000
_cell.length_c   1.000
_cell.angle_alpha   90.00
_cell.angle_beta   90.00
_cell.angle_gamma   90.00
#
_symmetry.space_group_name_H-M   'P 1'
#
loop_
_entity.id
_entity.type
_entity.pdbx_description
1 polymer ?
#
loop_
_entity_poly.entity_id
_entity_poly.type
_entity_poly.pdbx_seq_one_letter_code
_entity_poly.pdbx_strand_id
1 'polypeptide(L)'
;MRIGIFVLAISLSVLAIKNTSGAEEYASFKIGYLELERDARYDETQAYARIQLRPRGRPFSGAEVGIADAKIIGDAIKVVFSIERRIGADPKGLVKEIESLSAEGVHFFLVDLPEIQLLDLADRVQGSNVLLLNV
;
A
#
# COMPACT_ATOMS: atom_id res chain seq x y z
N MET A 1 41.32 36.03 -30.76
CA MET A 1 40.20 36.18 -29.79
C MET A 1 38.82 35.73 -30.31
N ARG A 2 38.67 35.13 -31.51
CA ARG A 2 37.36 34.74 -32.07
C ARG A 2 37.01 33.25 -31.94
N ILE A 3 37.98 32.38 -31.63
CA ILE A 3 37.79 30.92 -31.54
C ILE A 3 37.31 30.50 -30.14
N GLY A 4 37.74 31.19 -29.07
CA GLY A 4 37.34 30.86 -27.70
C GLY A 4 35.86 31.11 -27.37
N ILE A 5 35.22 32.05 -28.08
CA ILE A 5 33.79 32.37 -27.88
C ILE A 5 32.91 31.26 -28.47
N PHE A 6 33.31 30.64 -29.58
CA PHE A 6 32.56 29.55 -30.21
C PHE A 6 32.61 28.25 -29.40
N VAL A 7 33.75 27.95 -28.75
CA VAL A 7 33.89 26.75 -27.90
C VAL A 7 33.07 26.88 -26.61
N LEU A 8 32.98 28.09 -26.04
CA LEU A 8 32.16 28.34 -24.86
C LEU A 8 30.65 28.21 -25.15
N ALA A 9 30.20 28.66 -26.33
CA ALA A 9 28.81 28.55 -26.76
C ALA A 9 28.36 27.10 -27.02
N ILE A 10 29.25 26.26 -27.58
CA ILE A 10 28.96 24.83 -27.80
C ILE A 10 28.90 24.07 -26.46
N SER A 11 29.78 24.38 -25.50
CA SER A 11 29.75 23.75 -24.17
C SER A 11 28.47 24.10 -23.37
N LEU A 12 27.95 25.32 -23.55
CA LEU A 12 26.69 25.74 -22.93
C LEU A 12 25.45 25.10 -23.57
N SER A 13 25.56 24.65 -24.82
CA SER A 13 24.44 24.07 -25.58
C SER A 13 24.20 22.59 -25.24
N VAL A 14 25.23 21.88 -24.77
CA VAL A 14 25.13 20.44 -24.41
C VAL A 14 24.46 20.24 -23.04
N LEU A 15 24.46 21.25 -22.15
CA LEU A 15 23.77 21.18 -20.86
C LEU A 15 22.24 21.37 -20.92
N ALA A 16 21.68 21.65 -22.10
CA ALA A 16 20.25 21.91 -22.28
C ALA A 16 19.47 20.72 -22.85
N ILE A 17 20.05 19.52 -22.93
CA ILE A 17 19.29 18.30 -23.20
C ILE A 17 18.60 17.90 -21.89
N LYS A 18 17.49 18.58 -21.58
CA LYS A 18 16.50 18.01 -20.66
C LYS A 18 15.97 16.76 -21.35
N ASN A 19 16.39 15.59 -20.88
CA ASN A 19 15.73 14.33 -21.20
C ASN A 19 14.25 14.46 -20.80
N THR A 20 13.41 14.92 -21.72
CA THR A 20 11.97 14.67 -21.67
C THR A 20 11.80 13.23 -22.12
N SER A 21 12.20 12.31 -21.24
CA SER A 21 11.65 10.96 -21.23
C SER A 21 10.19 11.16 -20.86
N GLY A 22 9.30 11.15 -21.86
CA GLY A 22 7.86 11.04 -21.65
C GLY A 22 7.51 9.66 -21.13
N ALA A 23 8.02 9.31 -19.94
CA ALA A 23 7.43 8.26 -19.15
C ALA A 23 6.02 8.74 -18.84
N GLU A 24 5.01 8.03 -19.34
CA GLU A 24 3.63 8.26 -18.93
C GLU A 24 3.62 8.19 -17.39
N GLU A 25 3.34 9.31 -16.73
CA GLU A 25 3.31 9.38 -15.28
C GLU A 25 1.92 8.87 -14.83
N TYR A 26 1.85 7.58 -14.50
CA TYR A 26 0.64 6.99 -13.94
C TYR A 26 0.48 7.51 -12.51
N ALA A 27 -0.73 7.91 -12.14
CA ALA A 27 -1.02 8.25 -10.76
C ALA A 27 -0.87 6.99 -9.89
N SER A 28 -0.15 7.08 -8.77
CA SER A 28 -0.05 5.97 -7.82
C SER A 28 -1.26 5.97 -6.89
N PHE A 29 -1.92 4.83 -6.75
CA PHE A 29 -2.99 4.59 -5.79
C PHE A 29 -2.58 3.48 -4.83
N LYS A 30 -2.24 3.86 -3.60
CA LYS A 30 -1.75 2.95 -2.57
C LYS A 30 -2.88 2.53 -1.64
N ILE A 31 -2.95 1.24 -1.33
CA ILE A 31 -3.89 0.65 -0.37
C ILE A 31 -3.09 0.09 0.80
N GLY A 32 -3.47 0.39 2.03
CA GLY A 32 -2.88 -0.23 3.21
C GLY A 32 -3.50 -1.60 3.47
N TYR A 33 -2.72 -2.55 3.97
CA TYR A 33 -3.23 -3.80 4.53
C TYR A 33 -2.75 -3.93 5.97
N LEU A 34 -3.69 -4.12 6.90
CA LEU A 34 -3.42 -4.17 8.34
C LEU A 34 -3.79 -5.54 8.89
N GLU A 35 -2.90 -6.12 9.69
CA GLU A 35 -3.12 -7.38 10.41
C GLU A 35 -2.40 -7.39 11.76
N LEU A 36 -2.82 -8.29 12.65
CA LEU A 36 -2.11 -8.52 13.91
C LEU A 36 -0.93 -9.48 13.73
N GLU A 37 0.14 -9.25 14.48
CA GLU A 37 1.23 -10.22 14.60
C GLU A 37 0.69 -11.59 15.06
N ARG A 38 -0.19 -11.57 16.06
CA ARG A 38 -0.84 -12.75 16.63
C ARG A 38 -2.34 -12.63 16.53
N ASP A 39 -2.95 -13.55 15.79
CA ASP A 39 -4.39 -13.64 15.64
C ASP A 39 -4.81 -15.10 15.84
N ALA A 40 -5.62 -15.33 16.87
CA ALA A 40 -6.09 -16.66 17.26
C ALA A 40 -6.94 -17.32 16.17
N ARG A 41 -7.53 -16.55 15.24
CA ARG A 41 -8.30 -17.09 14.10
C ARG A 41 -7.45 -17.96 13.18
N TYR A 42 -6.14 -17.74 13.14
CA TYR A 42 -5.20 -18.43 12.27
C TYR A 42 -4.28 -19.42 13.02
N ASP A 43 -4.56 -19.71 14.30
CA ASP A 43 -3.78 -20.66 15.08
C ASP A 43 -4.03 -22.11 14.61
N GLU A 44 -3.01 -22.73 14.04
CA GLU A 44 -3.06 -24.11 13.52
C GLU A 44 -3.31 -25.17 14.61
N THR A 45 -3.04 -24.84 15.88
CA THR A 45 -3.20 -25.77 17.01
C THR A 45 -4.66 -25.87 17.48
N GLN A 46 -5.51 -24.91 17.08
CA GLN A 46 -6.94 -24.86 17.41
C GLN A 46 -7.81 -25.74 16.48
N ALA A 47 -7.23 -26.75 15.81
CA ALA A 47 -7.94 -27.73 14.96
C ALA A 47 -8.90 -28.61 15.79
N TYR A 48 -9.96 -28.00 16.29
CA TYR A 48 -11.01 -28.64 17.07
C TYR A 48 -11.83 -29.53 16.12
N ALA A 49 -12.02 -30.79 16.53
CA ALA A 49 -12.89 -31.82 15.93
C ALA A 49 -12.32 -32.79 14.88
N ARG A 50 -11.00 -32.93 14.65
CA ARG A 50 -10.41 -33.92 13.69
C ARG A 50 -10.95 -33.83 12.25
N ILE A 51 -11.72 -32.81 11.94
CA ILE A 51 -12.10 -32.41 10.59
C ILE A 51 -11.05 -31.38 10.21
N GLN A 52 -10.29 -31.63 9.15
CA GLN A 52 -9.41 -30.62 8.55
C GLN A 52 -10.29 -29.53 7.92
N LEU A 53 -10.91 -28.68 8.76
CA LEU A 53 -11.23 -27.32 8.35
C LEU A 53 -9.86 -26.65 8.23
N ARG A 54 -9.27 -26.68 7.04
CA ARG A 54 -8.05 -25.90 6.79
C ARG A 54 -8.35 -24.49 7.27
N PRO A 55 -7.62 -23.94 8.26
CA PRO A 55 -7.72 -22.53 8.56
C PRO A 55 -7.51 -21.83 7.22
N ARG A 56 -8.49 -21.04 6.76
CA ARG A 56 -8.26 -20.20 5.60
C ARG A 56 -7.06 -19.36 6.01
N GLY A 57 -5.93 -19.51 5.29
CA GLY A 57 -4.73 -18.76 5.61
C GLY A 57 -5.02 -17.26 5.58
N ARG A 58 -4.10 -16.44 6.10
CA ARG A 58 -4.26 -14.99 6.10
C ARG A 58 -4.63 -14.48 4.69
N PRO A 59 -5.62 -13.56 4.55
CA PRO A 59 -6.16 -13.15 3.27
C PRO A 59 -5.25 -12.21 2.46
N PHE A 60 -4.07 -11.85 2.99
CA PHE A 60 -3.12 -10.98 2.30
C PHE A 60 -2.80 -11.44 0.87
N SER A 61 -2.61 -12.75 0.65
CA SER A 61 -2.38 -13.30 -0.68
C SER A 61 -3.55 -13.08 -1.64
N GLY A 62 -4.79 -13.07 -1.12
CA GLY A 62 -5.97 -12.70 -1.89
C GLY A 62 -5.99 -11.22 -2.26
N ALA A 63 -5.51 -10.34 -1.37
CA ALA A 63 -5.36 -8.93 -1.66
C ALA A 63 -4.29 -8.67 -2.75
N GLU A 64 -3.17 -9.39 -2.71
CA GLU A 64 -2.15 -9.34 -3.77
C GLU A 64 -2.71 -9.74 -5.14
N VAL A 65 -3.53 -10.80 -5.19
CA VAL A 65 -4.24 -11.20 -6.42
C VAL A 65 -5.19 -10.09 -6.88
N GLY A 66 -5.94 -9.47 -5.95
CA GLY A 66 -6.83 -8.35 -6.28
C GLY A 66 -6.09 -7.16 -6.90
N ILE A 67 -4.89 -6.83 -6.42
CA ILE A 67 -4.03 -5.78 -7.02
C ILE A 67 -3.56 -6.20 -8.42
N ALA A 68 -3.16 -7.46 -8.60
CA ALA A 68 -2.73 -7.97 -9.90
C ALA A 68 -3.87 -7.89 -10.94
N ASP A 69 -5.10 -8.25 -10.55
CA ASP A 69 -6.28 -8.16 -11.40
C ASP A 69 -6.67 -6.71 -11.70
N ALA A 70 -6.53 -5.80 -10.71
CA ALA A 70 -6.81 -4.38 -10.86
C ALA A 70 -5.90 -3.69 -11.88
N LYS A 71 -4.73 -4.27 -12.23
CA LYS A 71 -3.82 -3.74 -13.24
C LYS A 71 -4.51 -3.49 -14.59
N ILE A 72 -5.43 -4.35 -15.01
CA ILE A 72 -6.13 -4.21 -16.29
C ILE A 72 -6.92 -2.89 -16.33
N ILE A 73 -7.65 -2.59 -15.25
CA ILE A 73 -8.41 -1.34 -15.14
C ILE A 73 -7.46 -0.17 -14.91
N GLY A 74 -6.44 -0.34 -14.08
CA GLY A 74 -5.40 0.66 -13.81
C GLY A 74 -4.72 1.16 -15.07
N ASP A 75 -4.33 0.25 -15.98
CA ASP A 75 -3.74 0.58 -17.27
C ASP A 75 -4.70 1.45 -18.13
N ALA A 76 -6.00 1.14 -18.08
CA ALA A 76 -7.03 1.86 -18.83
C ALA A 76 -7.26 3.28 -18.29
N ILE A 77 -7.16 3.47 -16.96
CA ILE A 77 -7.38 4.77 -16.29
C ILE A 77 -6.08 5.51 -15.93
N LYS A 78 -4.92 4.99 -16.36
CA LYS A 78 -3.59 5.53 -16.06
C LYS A 78 -3.29 5.63 -14.55
N VAL A 79 -3.68 4.61 -13.80
CA VAL A 79 -3.42 4.46 -12.35
C VAL A 79 -2.63 3.18 -12.08
N VAL A 80 -1.60 3.27 -11.24
CA VAL A 80 -0.86 2.12 -10.71
C VAL A 80 -1.35 1.84 -9.30
N PHE A 81 -2.03 0.71 -9.12
CA PHE A 81 -2.45 0.23 -7.81
C PHE A 81 -1.30 -0.51 -7.11
N SER A 82 -1.13 -0.27 -5.82
CA SER A 82 -0.20 -1.04 -4.98
C SER A 82 -0.79 -1.27 -3.59
N ILE A 83 -0.27 -2.28 -2.89
CA ILE A 83 -0.67 -2.61 -1.52
C ILE A 83 0.52 -2.58 -0.58
N GLU A 84 0.34 -1.95 0.57
CA GLU A 84 1.34 -1.76 1.62
C GLU A 84 0.95 -2.55 2.86
N ARG A 85 1.58 -3.70 3.07
CA ARG A 85 1.32 -4.52 4.26
C ARG A 85 1.97 -3.90 5.49
N ARG A 86 1.23 -3.83 6.59
CA ARG A 86 1.72 -3.48 7.92
C ARG A 86 1.14 -4.44 8.96
N ILE A 87 1.95 -4.76 9.95
CA ILE A 87 1.62 -5.73 10.99
C ILE A 87 1.82 -5.04 12.33
N GLY A 88 0.80 -5.07 13.18
CA GLY A 88 0.86 -4.48 14.52
C GLY A 88 0.67 -5.53 15.61
N ALA A 89 1.24 -5.31 16.78
CA ALA A 89 1.03 -6.19 17.93
C ALA A 89 -0.40 -6.10 18.48
N ASP A 90 -1.03 -4.92 18.37
CA ASP A 90 -2.37 -4.60 18.88
C ASP A 90 -2.99 -3.42 18.08
N PRO A 91 -4.27 -3.05 18.32
CA PRO A 91 -4.89 -1.93 17.62
C PRO A 91 -4.16 -0.59 17.80
N LYS A 92 -3.51 -0.34 18.95
CA LYS A 92 -2.74 0.88 19.17
C LYS A 92 -1.47 0.91 18.32
N GLY A 93 -0.83 -0.24 18.12
CA GLY A 93 0.26 -0.40 17.16
C GLY A 93 -0.20 -0.08 15.74
N LEU A 94 -1.36 -0.60 15.35
CA LEU A 94 -1.93 -0.37 14.01
C LEU A 94 -2.31 1.09 13.74
N VAL A 95 -2.72 1.86 14.75
CA VAL A 95 -2.92 3.32 14.60
C VAL A 95 -1.65 4.00 14.12
N LYS A 96 -0.48 3.65 14.67
CA LYS A 96 0.80 4.25 14.24
C LYS A 96 1.13 3.90 12.78
N GLU A 97 0.82 2.68 12.37
CA GLU A 97 1.02 2.25 10.99
C GLU A 97 0.07 2.98 10.03
N ILE A 98 -1.19 3.21 10.43
CA ILE A 98 -2.14 4.05 9.68
C ILE A 98 -1.62 5.48 9.56
N GLU A 99 -1.13 6.08 10.66
CA GLU A 99 -0.58 7.44 10.66
C GLU A 99 0.63 7.56 9.72
N SER A 100 1.56 6.59 9.79
CA SER A 100 2.73 6.53 8.90
C SER A 100 2.31 6.43 7.44
N LEU A 101 1.40 5.52 7.10
CA LEU A 101 0.93 5.33 5.74
C LEU A 101 0.08 6.51 5.24
N SER A 102 -0.70 7.14 6.11
CA SER A 102 -1.47 8.35 5.77
C SER A 102 -0.57 9.53 5.41
N ALA A 103 0.58 9.68 6.10
CA ALA A 103 1.58 10.67 5.74
C ALA A 103 2.21 10.43 4.35
N GLU A 104 2.16 9.19 3.85
CA GLU A 104 2.58 8.80 2.51
C GLU A 104 1.43 8.82 1.47
N GLY A 105 0.24 9.29 1.85
CA GLY A 105 -0.93 9.42 0.97
C GLY A 105 -1.84 8.20 0.91
N VAL A 106 -1.70 7.22 1.82
CA VAL A 106 -2.60 6.06 1.90
C VAL A 106 -3.82 6.40 2.76
N HIS A 107 -5.01 6.31 2.17
CA HIS A 107 -6.27 6.60 2.87
C HIS A 107 -7.27 5.45 2.87
N PHE A 108 -6.97 4.37 2.15
CA PHE A 108 -7.82 3.18 2.05
C PHE A 108 -7.09 1.99 2.65
N PHE A 109 -7.71 1.32 3.61
CA PHE A 109 -7.09 0.22 4.35
C PHE A 109 -7.99 -1.02 4.30
N LEU A 110 -7.43 -2.14 3.84
CA LEU A 110 -7.95 -3.48 4.09
C LEU A 110 -7.49 -3.92 5.48
N VAL A 111 -8.42 -4.41 6.29
CA VAL A 111 -8.18 -4.66 7.71
C VAL A 111 -8.60 -6.09 8.05
N ASP A 112 -7.61 -6.94 8.27
CA ASP A 112 -7.79 -8.33 8.69
C ASP A 112 -7.64 -8.41 10.22
N LEU A 113 -8.73 -8.11 10.94
CA LEU A 113 -8.78 -8.14 12.40
C LEU A 113 -10.01 -8.88 12.91
N PRO A 114 -9.94 -9.54 14.08
CA PRO A 114 -11.13 -10.01 14.76
C PRO A 114 -12.01 -8.82 15.21
N GLU A 115 -13.31 -9.08 15.36
CA GLU A 115 -14.35 -8.05 15.56
C GLU A 115 -14.00 -7.03 16.67
N ILE A 116 -13.60 -7.52 17.85
CA ILE A 116 -13.31 -6.65 19.00
C ILE A 116 -12.14 -5.71 18.70
N GLN A 117 -11.08 -6.22 18.07
CA GLN A 117 -9.89 -5.45 17.72
C GLN A 117 -10.16 -4.48 16.55
N LEU A 118 -11.02 -4.87 15.60
CA LEU A 118 -11.45 -4.00 14.51
C LEU A 118 -12.24 -2.80 15.04
N LEU A 119 -13.19 -3.02 15.95
CA LEU A 119 -13.97 -1.95 16.56
C LEU A 119 -13.08 -1.01 17.39
N ASP A 120 -12.16 -1.55 18.21
CA ASP A 120 -11.20 -0.72 18.94
C ASP A 120 -10.31 0.11 17.99
N LEU A 121 -9.86 -0.48 16.87
CA LEU A 121 -9.11 0.27 15.85
C LEU A 121 -9.96 1.39 15.24
N ALA A 122 -11.20 1.10 14.87
CA ALA A 122 -12.13 2.05 14.25
C ALA A 122 -12.43 3.25 15.17
N ASP A 123 -12.66 2.99 16.46
CA ASP A 123 -12.88 4.04 17.46
C ASP A 123 -11.64 4.94 17.61
N ARG A 124 -10.44 4.35 17.58
CA ARG A 124 -9.17 5.11 17.71
C ARG A 124 -8.88 6.02 16.52
N VAL A 125 -9.28 5.62 15.32
CA VAL A 125 -9.06 6.40 14.10
C VAL A 125 -10.29 7.22 13.70
N GLN A 126 -11.31 7.28 14.55
CA GLN A 126 -12.50 8.08 14.30
C GLN A 126 -12.14 9.55 14.06
N GLY A 127 -12.69 10.14 12.99
CA GLY A 127 -12.40 11.52 12.60
C GLY A 127 -11.08 11.71 11.85
N SER A 128 -10.27 10.65 11.69
CA SER A 128 -9.16 10.68 10.73
C SER A 128 -9.67 10.52 9.29
N ASN A 129 -8.88 10.99 8.33
CA ASN A 129 -9.21 10.92 6.90
C ASN A 129 -8.82 9.54 6.32
N VAL A 130 -9.39 8.46 6.83
CA VAL A 130 -9.12 7.09 6.36
C VAL A 130 -10.41 6.28 6.24
N LEU A 131 -10.42 5.29 5.34
CA LEU A 131 -11.48 4.30 5.20
C LEU A 131 -10.94 2.91 5.55
N LEU A 132 -11.61 2.24 6.48
CA LEU A 132 -11.33 0.85 6.85
C LEU A 132 -12.33 -0.09 6.17
N LEU A 133 -11.83 -1.13 5.52
CA LEU A 133 -12.60 -2.20 4.87
C LEU A 133 -12.20 -3.54 5.50
N ASN A 134 -13.15 -4.20 6.15
CA ASN A 134 -12.93 -5.51 6.75
C ASN A 134 -12.83 -6.61 5.66
N VAL A 135 -11.94 -7.58 5.84
CA VAL A 135 -11.68 -8.70 4.91
C VAL A 135 -11.63 -10.06 5.59
#